data_AF-A0A4V6S174-F1
#
_entry.id   AF-A0A4V6S174-F1
#
_cell.length_a   1.000
_cell.length_b   1.000
_cell.length_c   1.000
_cell.angle_alpha   90.00
_cell.angle_beta   90.00
_cell.angle_gamma   90.00
#
_symmetry.space_group_name_H-M   'P 1'
#
loop_
_entity.id
_entity.type
_entity.pdbx_description
1 polymer ?
#
loop_
_entity_poly.entity_id
_entity_poly.type
_entity_poly.pdbx_seq_one_letter_code
_entity_poly.pdbx_strand_id
1 'polypeptide(L)'
;MHARPTQDLRPSFGDMPEELVERILFYALIPPFSSHSSSRLASLLVCRKFNRIGTPHLYRSLRIQTARSASLLARTLTSTPELASCVKHIYARASFAALGDVFRACAGKRLDLLDLTLDAGVDDDDVVLGKQFWECLGDVDVKSLVLRKRGAYLTQERPKVVMQCLAKAVLRWQNL
;
A
#
# COMPACT_ATOMS: atom_id res chain seq x y z
N MET A 1 -55.65 -12.46 28.47
CA MET A 1 -54.26 -12.43 28.98
C MET A 1 -53.31 -12.70 27.82
N HIS A 2 -52.78 -11.66 27.18
CA HIS A 2 -51.77 -11.82 26.13
C HIS A 2 -50.37 -11.67 26.75
N ALA A 3 -49.62 -12.76 26.77
CA ALA A 3 -48.21 -12.76 27.17
C ALA A 3 -47.41 -11.89 26.19
N ARG A 4 -46.68 -10.91 26.72
CA ARG A 4 -45.74 -10.10 25.92
C ARG A 4 -44.59 -11.00 25.48
N PRO A 5 -44.23 -11.04 24.18
CA PRO A 5 -43.07 -11.77 23.73
C PRO A 5 -41.81 -11.15 24.32
N THR A 6 -41.08 -11.96 25.07
CA THR A 6 -39.73 -11.69 25.57
C THR A 6 -38.85 -11.36 24.37
N GLN A 7 -38.48 -10.09 24.19
CA GLN A 7 -37.52 -9.69 23.16
C GLN A 7 -36.17 -10.30 23.50
N ASP A 8 -35.73 -11.23 22.66
CA ASP A 8 -34.41 -11.87 22.70
C ASP A 8 -33.35 -10.76 22.55
N LEU A 9 -32.75 -10.32 23.67
CA LEU A 9 -31.59 -9.43 23.73
C LEU A 9 -30.36 -10.19 23.23
N ARG A 10 -30.34 -10.57 21.95
CA ARG A 10 -29.12 -11.06 21.31
C ARG A 10 -28.28 -9.84 20.97
N PRO A 11 -27.10 -9.68 21.59
CA PRO A 11 -26.20 -8.59 21.23
C PRO A 11 -25.94 -8.67 19.73
N SER A 12 -26.34 -7.63 19.01
CA SER A 12 -26.09 -7.55 17.59
C SER A 12 -24.66 -7.12 17.39
N PHE A 13 -24.07 -7.56 16.28
CA PHE A 13 -22.77 -7.10 15.86
C PHE A 13 -22.70 -5.56 15.70
N GLY A 14 -23.86 -4.92 15.47
CA GLY A 14 -23.99 -3.46 15.44
C GLY A 14 -23.60 -2.77 16.77
N ASP A 15 -23.83 -3.45 17.89
CA ASP A 15 -23.64 -2.92 19.25
C ASP A 15 -22.17 -2.98 19.71
N MET A 16 -21.30 -3.63 18.93
CA MET A 16 -19.88 -3.75 19.29
C MET A 16 -19.17 -2.39 19.17
N PRO A 17 -18.38 -1.96 20.19
CA PRO A 17 -17.54 -0.77 20.12
C PRO A 17 -16.63 -0.77 18.89
N GLU A 18 -16.44 0.40 18.27
CA GLU A 18 -15.67 0.51 17.02
C GLU A 18 -14.20 0.14 17.21
N GLU A 19 -13.64 0.38 18.39
CA GLU A 19 -12.26 0.06 18.74
C GLU A 19 -12.01 -1.46 18.75
N LEU A 20 -13.03 -2.25 19.14
CA LEU A 20 -12.94 -3.71 19.08
C LEU A 20 -13.04 -4.21 17.65
N VAL A 21 -13.94 -3.63 16.85
CA VAL A 21 -14.03 -3.89 15.41
C VAL A 21 -12.70 -3.60 14.72
N GLU A 22 -12.13 -2.43 15.01
CA GLU A 22 -10.86 -1.98 14.47
C GLU A 22 -9.74 -2.98 14.77
N ARG A 23 -9.59 -3.40 16.04
CA ARG A 23 -8.59 -4.39 16.43
C ARG A 23 -8.78 -5.72 15.72
N ILE A 24 -10.01 -6.22 15.62
CA ILE A 24 -10.30 -7.48 14.90
C ILE A 24 -9.91 -7.34 13.43
N LEU A 25 -10.32 -6.25 12.78
CA LEU A 25 -10.00 -5.99 11.36
C LEU A 25 -8.51 -5.81 11.15
N PHE A 26 -7.80 -5.14 12.05
CA PHE A 26 -6.35 -4.97 11.99
C PHE A 26 -5.64 -6.32 11.90
N TYR A 27 -5.97 -7.26 12.79
CA TYR A 27 -5.40 -8.61 12.77
C TYR A 27 -5.84 -9.44 11.56
N ALA A 28 -7.10 -9.30 11.12
CA ALA A 28 -7.61 -10.02 9.95
C ALA A 28 -6.99 -9.54 8.61
N LEU A 29 -6.68 -8.24 8.50
CA LEU A 29 -6.19 -7.61 7.27
C LEU A 29 -4.67 -7.63 7.15
N ILE A 30 -3.94 -7.72 8.27
CA ILE A 30 -2.48 -7.77 8.33
C ILE A 30 -2.07 -9.15 8.86
N PRO A 31 -2.24 -10.23 8.07
CA PRO A 31 -1.79 -11.54 8.52
C PRO A 31 -0.26 -11.55 8.57
N PRO A 32 0.34 -11.95 9.71
CA PRO A 32 1.78 -11.87 9.87
C PRO A 32 2.53 -12.86 8.96
N PHE A 33 1.90 -13.93 8.46
CA PHE A 33 2.63 -15.00 7.74
C PHE A 33 1.89 -15.76 6.61
N SER A 34 0.65 -15.43 6.24
CA SER A 34 -0.13 -16.31 5.33
C SER A 34 -0.18 -15.85 3.86
N SER A 35 0.15 -16.77 2.95
CA SER A 35 0.11 -16.65 1.48
C SER A 35 -1.30 -16.70 0.88
N HIS A 36 -2.36 -16.83 1.68
CA HIS A 36 -3.73 -16.91 1.21
C HIS A 36 -4.34 -15.52 1.02
N SER A 37 -4.28 -15.02 -0.22
CA SER A 37 -4.74 -13.68 -0.61
C SER A 37 -6.26 -13.51 -0.66
N SER A 38 -7.02 -14.59 -0.78
CA SER A 38 -8.47 -14.55 -1.03
C SER A 38 -9.32 -14.14 0.18
N SER A 39 -8.81 -14.25 1.41
CA SER A 39 -9.63 -14.06 2.62
C SER A 39 -9.64 -12.63 3.18
N ARG A 40 -8.75 -11.73 2.73
CA ARG A 40 -8.60 -10.41 3.38
C ARG A 40 -9.78 -9.47 3.12
N LEU A 41 -10.33 -9.51 1.91
CA LEU A 41 -11.45 -8.62 1.55
C LEU A 41 -12.79 -9.11 2.09
N ALA A 42 -12.90 -10.39 2.45
CA ALA A 42 -14.15 -10.97 2.93
C ALA A 42 -14.70 -10.24 4.17
N SER A 43 -13.83 -9.81 5.08
CA SER A 43 -14.23 -9.02 6.24
C SER A 43 -14.83 -7.67 5.83
N LEU A 44 -14.26 -6.99 4.84
CA LEU A 44 -14.78 -5.69 4.36
C LEU A 44 -16.14 -5.78 3.67
N LEU A 45 -16.59 -6.97 3.31
CA LEU A 45 -17.87 -7.22 2.64
C LEU A 45 -18.98 -7.65 3.60
N VAL A 46 -18.71 -7.79 4.90
CA VAL A 46 -19.71 -8.20 5.90
C VAL A 46 -20.79 -7.12 6.08
N CYS A 47 -20.37 -5.88 6.31
CA CYS A 47 -21.28 -4.75 6.50
C CYS A 47 -20.58 -3.39 6.22
N ARG A 48 -21.37 -2.32 6.12
CA ARG A 48 -20.83 -0.96 5.88
C ARG A 48 -19.87 -0.48 6.98
N LYS A 49 -20.14 -0.84 8.24
CA LYS A 49 -19.27 -0.50 9.38
C LYS A 49 -17.89 -1.14 9.23
N PHE A 50 -17.85 -2.42 8.84
CA PHE A 50 -16.61 -3.15 8.56
C PHE A 50 -15.85 -2.56 7.38
N ASN A 51 -16.56 -2.22 6.30
CA ASN A 51 -15.95 -1.58 5.16
C ASN A 51 -15.32 -0.22 5.54
N ARG A 52 -16.05 0.63 6.27
CA ARG A 52 -15.59 1.95 6.71
C ARG A 52 -14.35 1.87 7.61
N ILE A 53 -14.39 1.02 8.63
CA ILE A 53 -13.29 0.88 9.60
C ILE A 53 -12.09 0.16 8.98
N GLY A 54 -12.34 -0.89 8.17
CA GLY A 54 -11.28 -1.74 7.65
C GLY A 54 -10.54 -1.18 6.41
N THR A 55 -11.18 -0.30 5.63
CA THR A 55 -10.56 0.26 4.41
C THR A 55 -9.24 0.99 4.70
N PRO A 56 -9.13 1.89 5.70
CA PRO A 56 -7.84 2.49 6.07
C PRO A 56 -6.75 1.46 6.38
N HIS A 57 -7.09 0.37 7.09
CA HIS A 57 -6.13 -0.69 7.42
C HIS A 57 -5.71 -1.50 6.19
N LEU A 58 -6.62 -1.73 5.24
CA LEU A 58 -6.31 -2.40 3.98
C LEU A 58 -5.27 -1.61 3.17
N TYR A 59 -5.42 -0.29 3.10
CA TYR A 59 -4.51 0.59 2.34
C TYR A 59 -3.22 0.91 3.09
N ARG A 60 -3.13 0.59 4.38
CA ARG A 60 -1.94 0.85 5.19
C ARG A 60 -0.68 0.17 4.65
N SER A 61 -0.81 -1.06 4.17
CA SER A 61 0.32 -1.88 3.67
C SER A 61 0.04 -2.41 2.27
N LEU A 62 0.60 -1.74 1.26
CA LEU A 62 0.38 -2.03 -0.14
C LEU A 62 1.44 -2.98 -0.68
N ARG A 63 1.00 -4.08 -1.28
CA ARG A 63 1.88 -5.05 -1.95
C ARG A 63 1.63 -4.99 -3.44
N ILE A 64 2.61 -4.50 -4.17
CA ILE A 64 2.55 -4.27 -5.61
C ILE A 64 3.42 -5.31 -6.29
N GLN A 65 2.77 -6.28 -6.94
CA GLN A 65 3.45 -7.44 -7.51
C GLN A 65 3.53 -7.40 -9.03
N THR A 66 2.69 -6.59 -9.67
CA THR A 66 2.58 -6.49 -11.13
C THR A 66 2.41 -5.03 -11.56
N ALA A 67 2.84 -4.70 -12.78
CA ALA A 67 2.64 -3.36 -13.35
C ALA A 67 1.16 -2.97 -13.39
N ARG A 68 0.27 -3.90 -13.77
CA ARG A 68 -1.18 -3.67 -13.76
C ARG A 68 -1.71 -3.30 -12.37
N SER A 69 -1.24 -3.97 -11.31
CA SER A 69 -1.64 -3.65 -9.93
C SER A 69 -1.15 -2.25 -9.52
N ALA A 70 0.03 -1.84 -9.95
CA ALA A 70 0.55 -0.49 -9.72
C ALA A 70 -0.31 0.57 -10.41
N SER A 71 -0.66 0.36 -11.69
CA SER A 71 -1.51 1.30 -12.45
C SER A 71 -2.93 1.42 -11.89
N LEU A 72 -3.54 0.31 -11.48
CA LEU A 72 -4.86 0.33 -10.84
C LEU A 72 -4.81 1.06 -9.51
N LEU A 73 -3.80 0.77 -8.69
CA LEU A 73 -3.60 1.44 -7.42
C LEU A 73 -3.38 2.94 -7.59
N ALA A 74 -2.53 3.36 -8.53
CA ALA A 74 -2.30 4.76 -8.86
C ALA A 74 -3.62 5.46 -9.18
N ARG A 75 -4.42 4.90 -10.09
CA ARG A 75 -5.75 5.44 -10.43
C ARG A 75 -6.66 5.56 -9.21
N THR A 76 -6.72 4.52 -8.37
CA THR A 76 -7.54 4.55 -7.15
C THR A 76 -7.09 5.63 -6.17
N LEU A 77 -5.78 5.78 -5.93
CA LEU A 77 -5.26 6.79 -5.01
C LEU A 77 -5.42 8.21 -5.56
N THR A 78 -5.30 8.41 -6.88
CA THR A 78 -5.57 9.69 -7.53
C THR A 78 -7.06 10.06 -7.46
N SER A 79 -7.96 9.10 -7.67
CA SER A 79 -9.41 9.33 -7.58
C SER A 79 -9.91 9.47 -6.14
N THR A 80 -9.16 8.96 -5.15
CA THR A 80 -9.56 9.00 -3.73
C THR A 80 -8.37 9.35 -2.84
N PRO A 81 -8.01 10.65 -2.74
CA PRO A 81 -6.83 11.11 -2.01
C PRO A 81 -6.84 10.77 -0.50
N GLU A 82 -8.01 10.60 0.10
CA GLU A 82 -8.15 10.18 1.49
C GLU A 82 -7.46 8.83 1.75
N LEU A 83 -7.53 7.89 0.79
CA LEU A 83 -6.86 6.59 0.89
C LEU A 83 -5.35 6.72 0.83
N ALA A 84 -4.82 7.69 0.09
CA ALA A 84 -3.37 7.92 0.01
C ALA A 84 -2.80 8.32 1.38
N SER A 85 -3.56 9.02 2.21
CA SER A 85 -3.15 9.37 3.58
C SER A 85 -3.00 8.16 4.52
N CYS A 86 -3.70 7.07 4.21
CA CYS A 86 -3.66 5.83 4.98
C CYS A 86 -2.41 4.99 4.66
N VAL A 87 -1.76 5.21 3.52
CA VAL A 87 -0.61 4.43 3.07
C VAL A 87 0.60 4.68 3.97
N LYS A 88 1.15 3.61 4.56
CA LYS A 88 2.34 3.67 5.41
C LYS A 88 3.46 2.76 4.93
N HIS A 89 3.12 1.62 4.34
CA HIS A 89 4.10 0.67 3.84
C HIS A 89 3.84 0.37 2.36
N ILE A 90 4.87 0.48 1.53
CA ILE A 90 4.83 0.07 0.14
C ILE A 90 5.87 -1.02 -0.08
N TYR A 91 5.41 -2.17 -0.59
CA TYR A 91 6.25 -3.30 -0.98
C TYR A 91 6.11 -3.49 -2.48
N ALA A 92 7.10 -3.06 -3.26
CA ALA A 92 7.11 -3.25 -4.70
C ALA A 92 8.11 -4.36 -5.09
N ARG A 93 7.59 -5.38 -5.77
CA ARG A 93 8.38 -6.57 -6.16
C ARG A 93 9.27 -6.35 -7.38
N ALA A 94 9.15 -5.19 -8.01
CA ALA A 94 9.84 -4.76 -9.20
C ALA A 94 9.71 -3.23 -9.31
N SER A 95 10.51 -2.64 -10.19
CA SER A 95 10.46 -1.22 -10.53
C SER A 95 9.42 -1.00 -11.62
N PHE A 96 8.18 -0.65 -11.26
CA PHE A 96 7.12 -0.36 -12.25
C PHE A 96 7.01 1.14 -12.51
N ALA A 97 6.86 1.57 -13.77
CA ALA A 97 6.66 2.97 -14.12
C ALA A 97 5.51 3.64 -13.32
N ALA A 98 4.37 2.95 -13.20
CA ALA A 98 3.19 3.46 -12.50
C ALA A 98 3.37 3.65 -10.97
N LEU A 99 4.48 3.18 -10.38
CA LEU A 99 4.80 3.51 -8.99
C LEU A 99 5.06 5.02 -8.81
N GLY A 100 5.44 5.74 -9.87
CA GLY A 100 5.64 7.19 -9.80
C GLY A 100 4.35 7.91 -9.49
N ASP A 101 3.26 7.50 -10.13
CA ASP A 101 1.92 8.02 -9.85
C ASP A 101 1.42 7.61 -8.48
N VAL A 102 1.79 6.43 -7.97
CA VAL A 102 1.53 6.03 -6.58
C VAL A 102 2.24 6.96 -5.59
N PHE A 103 3.52 7.25 -5.81
CA PHE A 103 4.27 8.19 -4.95
C PHE A 103 3.73 9.61 -5.04
N ARG A 104 3.39 10.08 -6.24
CA ARG A 104 2.76 11.37 -6.45
C ARG A 104 1.42 11.49 -5.73
N ALA A 105 0.60 10.44 -5.78
CA ALA A 105 -0.65 10.41 -5.01
C ALA A 105 -0.41 10.44 -3.49
N CYS A 106 0.74 9.95 -3.04
CA CYS A 106 1.19 10.00 -1.65
C CYS A 106 2.05 11.23 -1.30
N ALA A 107 2.17 12.22 -2.21
CA ALA A 107 3.06 13.36 -2.02
C ALA A 107 2.73 14.16 -0.74
N GLY A 108 3.77 14.61 -0.05
CA GLY A 108 3.65 15.30 1.23
C GLY A 108 3.20 14.40 2.39
N LYS A 109 3.13 13.08 2.20
CA LYS A 109 2.86 12.10 3.26
C LYS A 109 4.14 11.37 3.64
N ARG A 110 4.15 10.91 4.90
CA ARG A 110 5.21 10.07 5.44
C ARG A 110 4.88 8.59 5.23
N LEU A 111 5.82 7.88 4.60
CA LEU A 111 5.88 6.43 4.53
C LEU A 111 6.77 5.91 5.65
N ASP A 112 6.26 4.94 6.41
CA ASP A 112 7.02 4.27 7.46
C ASP A 112 8.01 3.26 6.87
N LEU A 113 7.65 2.64 5.73
CA LEU A 113 8.49 1.64 5.06
C LEU A 113 8.30 1.68 3.54
N LEU A 114 9.40 1.68 2.83
CA LEU A 114 9.48 1.48 1.39
C LEU A 114 10.40 0.29 1.10
N ASP A 115 9.83 -0.84 0.70
CA ASP A 115 10.55 -2.05 0.30
C ASP A 115 10.47 -2.20 -1.23
N LEU A 116 11.59 -1.97 -1.91
CA LEU A 116 11.70 -1.98 -3.36
C LEU A 116 12.66 -3.06 -3.82
N THR A 117 12.22 -3.86 -4.79
CA THR A 117 13.10 -4.81 -5.47
C THR A 117 13.59 -4.24 -6.80
N LEU A 118 14.90 -4.15 -6.95
CA LEU A 118 15.59 -3.82 -8.19
C LEU A 118 15.60 -5.04 -9.12
N ASP A 119 15.07 -4.84 -10.32
CA ASP A 119 15.09 -5.78 -11.44
C ASP A 119 15.90 -5.20 -12.61
N ALA A 120 16.22 -6.04 -13.59
CA ALA A 120 16.93 -5.63 -14.81
C ALA A 120 16.02 -4.92 -15.83
N GLY A 121 14.70 -4.82 -15.56
CA GLY A 121 13.69 -4.55 -16.57
C GLY A 121 13.47 -5.76 -17.48
N VAL A 122 12.29 -5.81 -18.11
CA VAL A 122 12.00 -6.77 -19.20
C VAL A 122 11.79 -6.04 -20.52
N ASP A 123 11.49 -4.73 -20.48
CA ASP A 123 11.13 -3.91 -21.63
C ASP A 123 12.06 -2.69 -21.77
N ASP A 124 12.50 -2.40 -23.00
CA ASP A 124 13.41 -1.29 -23.32
C ASP A 124 12.75 0.10 -23.28
N ASP A 125 11.42 0.19 -23.42
CA ASP A 125 10.65 1.46 -23.36
C ASP A 125 10.65 2.13 -21.97
N ASP A 126 11.26 1.47 -21.01
CA ASP A 126 11.02 1.66 -19.59
C ASP A 126 12.12 2.54 -18.93
N VAL A 127 13.17 2.90 -19.68
CA VAL A 127 14.27 3.78 -19.20
C VAL A 127 13.81 5.24 -19.05
N VAL A 128 13.01 5.75 -19.99
CA VAL A 128 12.48 7.13 -19.94
C VAL A 128 11.43 7.28 -18.84
N LEU A 129 10.51 6.32 -18.75
CA LEU A 129 9.50 6.25 -17.68
C LEU A 129 10.17 6.05 -16.31
N GLY A 130 11.29 5.33 -16.27
CA GLY A 130 12.11 5.18 -15.08
C GLY A 130 12.57 6.53 -14.50
N LYS A 131 12.94 7.52 -15.30
CA LYS A 131 13.37 8.82 -14.78
C LYS A 131 12.22 9.57 -14.08
N GLN A 132 11.07 9.66 -14.73
CA GLN A 132 9.87 10.32 -14.18
C GLN A 132 9.36 9.63 -12.91
N PHE A 133 9.47 8.30 -12.88
CA PHE A 133 9.13 7.49 -11.72
C PHE A 133 9.86 7.97 -10.47
N TRP A 134 11.18 8.11 -10.55
CA TRP A 134 11.99 8.41 -9.37
C TRP A 134 12.02 9.88 -8.97
N GLU A 135 11.66 10.80 -9.87
CA GLU A 135 11.47 12.20 -9.49
C GLU A 135 10.36 12.33 -8.44
N CYS A 136 9.27 11.58 -8.62
CA CYS A 136 8.13 11.57 -7.69
C CYS A 136 8.46 10.92 -6.34
N LEU A 137 9.53 10.11 -6.26
CA LEU A 137 9.97 9.52 -5.01
C LEU A 137 10.50 10.58 -4.02
N GLY A 138 11.01 11.70 -4.54
CA GLY A 138 11.43 12.83 -3.70
C GLY A 138 10.27 13.58 -3.05
N ASP A 139 9.02 13.32 -3.45
CA ASP A 139 7.83 14.00 -2.95
C ASP A 139 7.21 13.28 -1.72
N VAL A 140 7.68 12.08 -1.41
CA VAL A 140 7.31 11.33 -0.20
C VAL A 140 8.45 11.37 0.80
N ASP A 141 8.13 11.39 2.10
CA ASP A 141 9.13 11.30 3.16
C ASP A 141 9.17 9.86 3.69
N VAL A 142 10.32 9.19 3.59
CA VAL A 142 10.44 7.76 3.89
C VAL A 142 11.26 7.57 5.16
N LYS A 143 10.70 6.82 6.12
CA LYS A 143 11.37 6.48 7.39
C LYS A 143 12.28 5.26 7.31
N SER A 144 11.94 4.28 6.48
CA SER A 144 12.73 3.06 6.34
C SER A 144 12.73 2.62 4.89
N LEU A 145 13.91 2.43 4.33
CA LEU A 145 14.11 2.00 2.96
C LEU A 145 14.76 0.60 2.96
N VAL A 146 14.12 -0.34 2.29
CA VAL A 146 14.67 -1.67 2.02
C VAL A 146 14.84 -1.81 0.52
N LEU A 147 16.07 -2.06 0.09
CA LEU A 147 16.39 -2.36 -1.31
C LEU A 147 16.75 -3.83 -1.44
N ARG A 148 16.03 -4.54 -2.31
CA ARG A 148 16.30 -5.92 -2.66
C ARG A 148 16.82 -5.99 -4.09
N LYS A 149 17.63 -7.00 -4.36
CA LYS A 149 18.17 -7.28 -5.70
C LYS A 149 17.58 -8.59 -6.20
N ARG A 150 17.01 -8.61 -7.40
CA ARG A 150 16.51 -9.84 -8.04
C ARG A 150 16.88 -9.90 -9.51
N GLY A 151 17.89 -10.70 -9.85
CA GLY A 151 18.34 -10.87 -11.24
C GLY A 151 18.95 -9.63 -11.90
N ALA A 152 19.02 -8.51 -11.18
CA ALA A 152 19.61 -7.26 -11.66
C ALA A 152 21.10 -7.19 -11.29
N TYR A 153 21.95 -6.65 -12.15
CA TYR A 153 23.33 -6.28 -11.80
C TYR A 153 23.42 -4.76 -11.66
N LEU A 154 24.15 -4.26 -10.66
CA LEU A 154 24.31 -2.81 -10.45
C LEU A 154 25.06 -2.11 -11.60
N THR A 155 25.69 -2.88 -12.47
CA THR A 155 26.34 -2.38 -13.70
C THR A 155 25.35 -2.15 -14.83
N GLN A 156 24.16 -2.76 -14.80
CA GLN A 156 23.12 -2.55 -15.79
C GLN A 156 22.56 -1.13 -15.68
N GLU A 157 22.18 -0.57 -16.82
CA GLU A 157 21.76 0.83 -16.94
C GLU A 157 20.57 1.15 -16.04
N ARG A 158 19.54 0.30 -16.04
CA ARG A 158 18.33 0.51 -15.26
C ARG A 158 18.61 0.59 -13.74
N PRO A 159 19.19 -0.42 -13.06
CA PRO A 159 19.58 -0.30 -11.65
C PRO A 159 20.45 0.92 -11.36
N LYS A 160 21.36 1.31 -12.26
CA LYS A 160 22.17 2.53 -12.12
C LYS A 160 21.30 3.78 -12.05
N VAL A 161 20.37 3.95 -13.00
CA VAL A 161 19.43 5.08 -13.03
C VAL A 161 18.56 5.08 -11.78
N VAL A 162 18.02 3.93 -11.39
CA VAL A 162 17.26 3.78 -10.14
C VAL A 162 18.05 4.28 -8.95
N MET A 163 19.28 3.80 -8.76
CA MET A 163 20.13 4.16 -7.63
C MET A 163 20.50 5.64 -7.62
N GLN A 164 20.77 6.23 -8.80
CA GLN A 164 21.05 7.66 -8.92
C GLN A 164 19.86 8.51 -8.49
N CYS A 165 18.66 8.18 -8.95
CA CYS A 165 17.49 8.95 -8.58
C CYS A 165 17.08 8.72 -7.12
N LEU A 166 17.24 7.50 -6.61
CA LEU A 166 17.05 7.18 -5.21
C LEU A 166 18.01 7.98 -4.32
N ALA A 167 19.28 8.09 -4.70
CA ALA A 167 20.26 8.91 -4.00
C ALA A 167 19.80 10.38 -3.94
N LYS A 168 19.21 10.92 -5.02
CA LYS A 168 18.65 12.28 -5.03
C LYS A 168 17.42 12.41 -4.13
N ALA A 169 16.53 11.41 -4.11
CA ALA A 169 15.32 11.42 -3.30
C ALA A 169 15.65 11.34 -1.79
N VAL A 170 16.59 10.48 -1.41
CA VAL A 170 17.07 10.31 -0.03
C VAL A 170 17.55 11.64 0.58
N LEU A 171 18.18 12.51 -0.21
CA LEU A 171 18.61 13.83 0.25
C LEU A 171 17.45 14.77 0.63
N ARG A 172 16.22 14.48 0.20
CA ARG A 172 15.02 15.26 0.51
C ARG A 172 14.24 14.71 1.71
N TRP A 173 14.52 13.47 2.11
CA TRP A 173 13.82 12.84 3.23
C TRP A 173 14.35 13.37 4.56
N GLN A 174 13.43 13.67 5.48
CA GLN A 174 13.74 14.26 6.77
C GLN A 174 13.79 13.22 7.89
N ASN A 175 13.22 12.04 7.67
CA ASN A 175 12.97 11.05 8.71
C ASN A 175 13.58 9.66 8.45
N LEU A 176 14.54 9.56 7.53
CA LEU A 176 15.19 8.30 7.12
C LEU A 176 16.02 7.65 8.24
#